data_AF-A0A3N6F4F1-F1
#
_entry.id   AF-A0A3N6F4F1-F1
#
_cell.length_a   1.000
_cell.length_b   1.000
_cell.length_c   1.000
_cell.angle_alpha   90.00
_cell.angle_beta   90.00
_cell.angle_gamma   90.00
#
_symmetry.space_group_name_H-M   'P 1'
#
loop_
_entity.id
_entity.type
_entity.pdbx_description
1 polymer ?
#
loop_
_entity_poly.entity_id
_entity_poly.type
_entity_poly.pdbx_seq_one_letter_code
_entity_poly.pdbx_strand_id
1 'polypeptide(L)'
;MLFLYGVLVVCCAILLISGIVEQRRHFTNLERIPTRVLINGIRGKSSITRLCAGALRGGDLVTVAKTTGTAARFIHPDATEEPVYRKFGIANVVEQIGIVRRAASYNPDALVIECMAVMPALQEINQSKLIRSTIGVLCNVREDHLAEMGPTLDDVARSLCRSMPEGGICVTAEQDRFHILQEEADARDCKLIYADPETVSDEELRGFSWFTFKENVAIALTVAELLGVDRQTALQGMYDAPPDPGVLSVERYRTHDDKRLRFANVFAANDPESTLMNINQLLDLGAIDRPLNVVINCRPDRVERNGQMGQIIPDLQPEKVFVIGHPAKSAIDAIPSEWRHTAVDLGGDKRDPEEFMNELLGHLGPESSLVAIGNIHGQGELLLEHLAELPADETPDEVLDGAPGRQSAPAPAGTAPAPEAADATDPDGNPTGNPAGTPSVALFPPVPSQRQQSPQPQPQQASHPQQPRQEQQSRQQPRHDETLALPRYTPHIDPYQPYPEAYEARYQQPPRPQPHPHHQPQSHAQSHAQSHPQNQHEPSHRSPETPAEQPPAAPRVRGLFEPVLPPAPAEEDPARQEHPAQQEYPGEPR
;
A
#
# COMPACT_ATOMS: atom_id res chain seq x y z
N MET A 1 30.64 -17.68 -43.21
CA MET A 1 30.84 -17.26 -41.80
C MET A 1 30.85 -15.74 -41.63
N LEU A 2 31.71 -14.97 -42.32
CA LEU A 2 31.77 -13.49 -42.18
C LEU A 2 30.43 -12.77 -42.46
N PHE A 3 29.70 -13.21 -43.48
CA PHE A 3 28.37 -12.66 -43.78
C PHE A 3 27.38 -12.84 -42.62
N LEU A 4 27.28 -14.05 -42.06
CA LEU A 4 26.40 -14.34 -40.92
C LEU A 4 26.79 -13.56 -39.66
N TYR A 5 28.09 -13.37 -39.43
CA TYR A 5 28.58 -12.51 -38.36
C TYR A 5 28.19 -11.04 -38.58
N GLY A 6 28.32 -10.52 -39.80
CA GLY A 6 27.86 -9.18 -40.16
C GLY A 6 26.36 -8.99 -39.94
N VAL A 7 25.53 -9.97 -40.33
CA VAL A 7 24.08 -9.95 -40.09
C VAL A 7 23.78 -9.93 -38.59
N LEU A 8 24.43 -10.80 -37.80
CA LEU A 8 24.23 -10.83 -36.35
C LEU A 8 24.59 -9.49 -35.70
N VAL A 9 25.74 -8.90 -36.04
CA VAL A 9 26.18 -7.61 -35.50
C VAL A 9 25.19 -6.50 -35.87
N VAL A 10 24.70 -6.47 -37.11
CA VAL A 10 23.69 -5.48 -37.54
C VAL A 10 22.38 -5.69 -36.78
N CYS A 11 21.90 -6.91 -36.62
CA CYS A 11 20.71 -7.20 -35.83
C CYS A 11 20.87 -6.77 -34.36
N CYS A 12 22.01 -7.07 -33.73
CA CYS A 12 22.32 -6.63 -32.38
C CYS A 12 22.38 -5.10 -32.27
N ALA A 13 22.97 -4.42 -33.26
CA ALA A 13 23.03 -2.96 -33.31
C ALA A 13 21.63 -2.34 -33.45
N ILE A 14 20.78 -2.89 -34.33
CA ILE A 14 19.39 -2.44 -34.49
C ILE A 14 18.60 -2.61 -33.19
N LEU A 15 18.73 -3.77 -32.52
CA LEU A 15 18.08 -4.03 -31.24
C LEU A 15 18.55 -3.07 -30.15
N LEU A 16 19.87 -2.85 -30.05
CA LEU A 16 20.45 -1.91 -29.09
C LEU A 16 19.94 -0.47 -29.33
N ILE A 17 20.00 0.00 -30.57
CA ILE A 17 19.52 1.34 -30.93
C ILE A 17 18.02 1.47 -30.63
N SER A 18 17.23 0.45 -30.97
CA SER A 18 15.78 0.44 -30.71
C SER A 18 15.49 0.53 -29.21
N GLY A 19 16.20 -0.23 -28.38
CA GLY A 19 16.06 -0.18 -26.92
C GLY A 19 16.46 1.17 -26.33
N ILE A 20 17.53 1.80 -26.85
CA ILE A 20 17.94 3.15 -26.42
C ILE A 20 16.85 4.18 -26.79
N VAL A 21 16.28 4.09 -27.99
CA VAL A 21 15.22 4.99 -28.44
C VAL A 21 13.95 4.82 -27.60
N GLU A 22 13.56 3.58 -27.31
CA GLU A 22 12.42 3.27 -26.43
C GLU A 22 12.64 3.83 -25.03
N GLN A 23 13.80 3.58 -24.43
CA GLN A 23 14.13 4.07 -23.09
C GLN A 23 14.12 5.60 -23.03
N ARG A 24 14.69 6.28 -24.02
CA ARG A 24 14.67 7.75 -24.09
C ARG A 24 13.26 8.29 -24.20
N ARG A 25 12.41 7.69 -25.04
CA ARG A 25 11.00 8.09 -25.17
C ARG A 25 10.24 7.90 -23.86
N HIS A 26 10.49 6.80 -23.15
CA HIS A 26 9.91 6.53 -21.84
C HIS A 26 10.34 7.59 -20.82
N PHE A 27 11.63 7.93 -20.77
CA PHE A 27 12.14 8.97 -19.87
C PHE A 27 11.57 10.35 -20.20
N THR A 28 11.41 10.71 -21.46
CA THR A 28 10.70 11.94 -21.85
C THR A 28 9.25 11.95 -21.37
N ASN A 29 8.56 10.80 -21.36
CA ASN A 29 7.20 10.73 -20.80
C ASN A 29 7.22 10.91 -19.28
N LEU A 30 8.19 10.33 -18.57
CA LEU A 30 8.35 10.52 -17.12
C LEU A 30 8.64 11.99 -16.77
N GLU A 31 9.48 12.67 -17.55
CA GLU A 31 9.83 14.08 -17.36
C GLU A 31 8.64 15.03 -17.57
N ARG A 32 7.61 14.61 -18.31
CA ARG A 32 6.36 15.37 -18.49
C ARG A 32 5.41 15.29 -17.32
N ILE A 33 5.64 14.38 -16.39
CA ILE A 33 4.79 14.15 -15.22
C ILE A 33 5.61 14.58 -14.01
N PRO A 34 5.51 15.83 -13.53
CA PRO A 34 6.46 16.38 -12.55
C PRO A 34 6.44 15.60 -11.23
N THR A 35 5.24 15.24 -10.76
CA THR A 35 5.06 14.46 -9.54
C THR A 35 4.67 13.02 -9.86
N ARG A 36 5.44 12.07 -9.33
CA ARG A 36 5.19 10.64 -9.51
C ARG A 36 5.20 9.99 -8.14
N VAL A 37 4.02 9.58 -7.65
CA VAL A 37 3.83 8.96 -6.35
C VAL A 37 3.80 7.44 -6.53
N LEU A 38 4.77 6.72 -5.97
CA LEU A 38 4.82 5.26 -6.02
C LEU A 38 4.36 4.66 -4.70
N ILE A 39 3.22 3.98 -4.71
CA ILE A 39 2.63 3.33 -3.54
C ILE A 39 3.12 1.87 -3.44
N ASN A 40 3.77 1.51 -2.35
CA ASN A 40 4.24 0.16 -2.09
C ASN A 40 3.98 -0.27 -0.64
N GLY A 41 4.01 -1.57 -0.37
CA GLY A 41 3.68 -2.15 0.93
C GLY A 41 2.94 -3.48 0.78
N ILE A 42 2.67 -4.14 1.90
CA ILE A 42 2.01 -5.46 1.85
C ILE A 42 0.51 -5.29 1.62
N ARG A 43 -0.19 -4.50 2.45
CA ARG A 43 -1.64 -4.27 2.36
C ARG A 43 -1.99 -2.79 2.11
N GLY A 44 -3.18 -2.53 1.58
CA GLY A 44 -3.75 -1.18 1.45
C GLY A 44 -3.29 -0.36 0.23
N LYS A 45 -2.43 -0.92 -0.63
CA LYS A 45 -1.84 -0.20 -1.78
C LYS A 45 -2.88 0.40 -2.73
N SER A 46 -3.88 -0.37 -3.15
CA SER A 46 -4.95 0.11 -4.05
C SER A 46 -5.78 1.22 -3.40
N SER A 47 -6.19 1.04 -2.15
CA SER A 47 -6.96 2.03 -1.39
C SER A 47 -6.18 3.34 -1.24
N ILE A 48 -4.91 3.27 -0.84
CA ILE A 48 -4.05 4.45 -0.70
C ILE A 48 -3.84 5.13 -2.05
N THR A 49 -3.65 4.37 -3.14
CA THR A 49 -3.52 4.93 -4.49
C THR A 49 -4.75 5.76 -4.85
N ARG A 50 -5.95 5.27 -4.54
CA ARG A 50 -7.22 5.96 -4.80
C ARG A 50 -7.42 7.17 -3.89
N LEU A 51 -7.09 7.07 -2.61
CA LEU A 51 -7.16 8.18 -1.66
C LEU A 51 -6.20 9.30 -2.04
N CYS A 52 -4.93 8.99 -2.34
CA CYS A 52 -3.97 9.97 -2.84
C CYS A 52 -4.48 10.62 -4.13
N ALA A 53 -4.98 9.84 -5.09
CA ALA A 53 -5.52 10.40 -6.34
C ALA A 53 -6.75 11.30 -6.10
N GLY A 54 -7.64 10.89 -5.20
CA GLY A 54 -8.80 11.67 -4.77
C GLY A 54 -8.43 12.98 -4.12
N ALA A 55 -7.54 12.94 -3.13
CA ALA A 55 -7.04 14.12 -2.44
C ALA A 55 -6.44 15.14 -3.41
N LEU A 56 -5.58 14.69 -4.34
CA LEU A 56 -4.94 15.57 -5.30
C LEU A 56 -5.93 16.14 -6.34
N ARG A 57 -6.89 15.34 -6.81
CA ARG A 57 -7.97 15.86 -7.67
C ARG A 57 -8.84 16.88 -6.95
N GLY A 58 -9.13 16.68 -5.67
CA GLY A 58 -9.86 17.64 -4.84
C GLY A 58 -9.15 19.00 -4.78
N GLY A 59 -7.82 18.98 -4.74
CA GLY A 59 -6.97 20.17 -4.83
C GLY A 59 -6.75 20.73 -6.24
N ASP A 60 -7.63 20.42 -7.19
CA ASP A 60 -7.58 20.85 -8.60
C ASP A 60 -6.31 20.41 -9.37
N LEU A 61 -5.56 19.41 -8.89
CA LEU A 61 -4.43 18.83 -9.63
C LEU A 61 -4.92 17.80 -10.66
N VAL A 62 -4.44 17.92 -11.89
CA VAL A 62 -4.68 16.94 -12.95
C VAL A 62 -3.94 15.66 -12.57
N THR A 63 -4.67 14.70 -12.00
CA THR A 63 -4.07 13.49 -11.42
C THR A 63 -4.53 12.25 -12.16
N VAL A 64 -3.58 11.49 -12.67
CA VAL A 64 -3.82 10.15 -13.23
C VAL A 64 -3.42 9.12 -12.18
N ALA A 65 -4.16 8.03 -12.07
CA ALA A 65 -3.77 6.95 -11.18
C ALA A 65 -3.88 5.55 -11.79
N LYS A 66 -3.17 4.60 -11.18
CA LYS A 66 -3.23 3.20 -11.61
C LYS A 66 -3.07 2.26 -10.42
N THR A 67 -4.06 1.40 -10.21
CA THR A 67 -4.04 0.33 -9.22
C THR A 67 -3.54 -1.00 -9.82
N THR A 68 -3.09 -1.91 -8.98
CA THR A 68 -2.65 -3.25 -9.37
C THR A 68 -3.59 -4.33 -8.83
N GLY A 69 -3.19 -5.62 -8.89
CA GLY A 69 -4.05 -6.74 -8.48
C GLY A 69 -5.00 -7.26 -9.56
N THR A 70 -5.94 -8.13 -9.14
CA THR A 70 -6.86 -8.87 -10.03
C THR A 70 -7.78 -7.96 -10.84
N ALA A 71 -8.25 -6.86 -10.25
CA ALA A 71 -9.10 -5.86 -10.90
C ALA A 71 -8.33 -4.56 -11.18
N ALA A 72 -7.15 -4.63 -11.79
CA ALA A 72 -6.32 -3.46 -12.05
C ALA A 72 -7.04 -2.39 -12.91
N ARG A 73 -6.97 -1.13 -12.47
CA ARG A 73 -7.65 0.00 -13.11
C ARG A 73 -6.66 1.08 -13.52
N PHE A 74 -6.91 1.69 -14.68
CA PHE A 74 -6.39 2.99 -15.02
C PHE A 74 -7.47 4.01 -14.67
N ILE A 75 -7.12 4.99 -13.84
CA ILE A 75 -8.03 6.00 -13.31
C ILE A 75 -7.67 7.32 -13.99
N HIS A 76 -8.63 7.88 -14.70
CA HIS A 76 -8.51 9.11 -15.47
C HIS A 76 -8.55 10.35 -14.57
N PRO A 77 -8.15 11.54 -15.09
CA PRO A 77 -8.21 12.79 -14.32
C PRO A 77 -9.59 13.16 -13.80
N ASP A 78 -10.65 12.71 -14.46
CA ASP A 78 -12.06 12.90 -14.07
C ASP A 78 -12.59 11.79 -13.15
N ALA A 79 -11.71 10.95 -12.60
CA ALA A 79 -12.02 9.77 -11.80
C ALA A 79 -12.72 8.62 -12.53
N THR A 80 -12.97 8.72 -13.83
CA THR A 80 -13.48 7.58 -14.60
C THR A 80 -12.43 6.48 -14.70
N GLU A 81 -12.87 5.22 -14.82
CA GLU A 81 -11.96 4.08 -14.76
C GLU A 81 -12.16 3.12 -15.92
N GLU A 82 -11.06 2.53 -16.36
CA GLU A 82 -11.08 1.40 -17.28
C GLU A 82 -10.20 0.25 -16.76
N PRO A 83 -10.56 -1.01 -17.08
CA PRO A 83 -9.71 -2.14 -16.78
C PRO A 83 -8.38 -2.08 -17.53
N VAL A 84 -7.27 -2.38 -16.85
CA VAL A 84 -5.97 -2.60 -17.49
C VAL A 84 -5.91 -4.06 -17.98
N TYR A 85 -6.14 -4.26 -19.27
CA TYR A 85 -6.12 -5.60 -19.87
C TYR A 85 -4.70 -6.16 -19.98
N ARG A 86 -4.50 -7.35 -19.41
CA ARG A 86 -3.22 -8.05 -19.42
C ARG A 86 -3.21 -9.18 -20.45
N LYS A 87 -2.15 -9.24 -21.25
CA LYS A 87 -1.94 -10.34 -22.18
C LYS A 87 -1.77 -11.65 -21.40
N PHE A 88 -2.62 -12.65 -21.68
CA PHE A 88 -2.69 -13.92 -20.95
C PHE A 88 -3.02 -13.82 -19.45
N GLY A 89 -3.53 -12.68 -18.97
CA GLY A 89 -3.84 -12.47 -17.55
C GLY A 89 -2.62 -12.34 -16.64
N ILE A 90 -1.40 -12.28 -17.18
CA ILE A 90 -0.16 -12.23 -16.40
C ILE A 90 0.25 -10.79 -16.15
N ALA A 91 0.45 -10.43 -14.88
CA ALA A 91 1.01 -9.14 -14.50
C ALA A 91 2.50 -9.06 -14.84
N ASN A 92 2.92 -7.96 -15.44
CA ASN A 92 4.31 -7.74 -15.80
C ASN A 92 4.67 -6.26 -15.63
N VAL A 93 5.79 -5.99 -14.94
CA VAL A 93 6.31 -4.63 -14.71
C VAL A 93 6.47 -3.81 -15.99
N VAL A 94 6.67 -4.46 -17.15
CA VAL A 94 6.75 -3.79 -18.46
C VAL A 94 5.44 -3.07 -18.83
N GLU A 95 4.28 -3.46 -18.28
CA GLU A 95 3.00 -2.77 -18.51
C GLU A 95 3.08 -1.29 -18.08
N GLN A 96 3.94 -0.96 -17.11
CA GLN A 96 4.12 0.41 -16.61
C GLN A 96 4.62 1.39 -17.68
N ILE A 97 5.37 0.92 -18.69
CA ILE A 97 5.82 1.77 -19.81
C ILE A 97 4.61 2.30 -20.59
N GLY A 98 3.64 1.43 -20.84
CA GLY A 98 2.39 1.80 -21.52
C GLY A 98 1.53 2.74 -20.69
N ILE A 99 1.43 2.48 -19.38
CA ILE A 99 0.69 3.32 -18.43
C ILE A 99 1.30 4.73 -18.35
N VAL A 100 2.61 4.86 -18.18
CA VAL A 100 3.29 6.17 -18.13
C VAL A 100 3.10 6.93 -19.44
N ARG A 101 3.26 6.27 -20.60
CA ARG A 101 3.03 6.90 -21.90
C ARG A 101 1.61 7.45 -22.04
N ARG A 102 0.62 6.68 -21.57
CA ARG A 102 -0.79 7.10 -21.56
C ARG A 102 -1.04 8.21 -20.55
N ALA A 103 -0.52 8.11 -19.34
CA ALA A 103 -0.63 9.15 -18.32
C ALA A 103 -0.06 10.48 -18.84
N ALA A 104 1.12 10.46 -19.46
CA ALA A 104 1.77 11.65 -20.01
C ALA A 104 0.94 12.36 -21.11
N SER A 105 0.02 11.69 -21.81
CA SER A 105 -0.83 12.37 -22.81
C SER A 105 -1.87 13.30 -22.19
N TYR A 106 -2.16 13.15 -20.90
CA TYR A 106 -3.04 14.05 -20.16
C TYR A 106 -2.30 15.31 -19.64
N ASN A 107 -0.98 15.38 -19.80
CA ASN A 107 -0.11 16.38 -19.15
C ASN A 107 -0.44 16.55 -17.65
N PRO A 108 -0.45 15.46 -16.87
CA PRO A 108 -0.90 15.51 -15.49
C PRO A 108 0.12 16.20 -14.60
N ASP A 109 -0.36 16.85 -13.56
CA ASP A 109 0.46 17.35 -12.46
C ASP A 109 1.02 16.19 -11.63
N ALA A 110 0.23 15.13 -11.46
CA ALA A 110 0.61 13.96 -10.67
C ALA A 110 0.22 12.63 -11.34
N LEU A 111 1.10 11.64 -11.23
CA LEU A 111 0.79 10.22 -11.43
C LEU A 111 0.89 9.50 -10.10
N VAL A 112 -0.21 8.91 -9.63
CA VAL A 112 -0.22 8.04 -8.45
C VAL A 112 -0.30 6.59 -8.90
N ILE A 113 0.71 5.78 -8.58
CA ILE A 113 0.81 4.44 -9.12
C ILE A 113 1.23 3.44 -8.08
N GLU A 114 0.56 2.30 -8.09
CA GLU A 114 0.88 1.19 -7.22
C GLU A 114 2.05 0.35 -7.77
N CYS A 115 2.93 -0.07 -6.86
CA CYS A 115 3.99 -1.04 -7.10
C CYS A 115 3.39 -2.46 -7.18
N MET A 116 3.67 -3.14 -8.29
CA MET A 116 3.27 -4.55 -8.51
C MET A 116 4.39 -5.55 -8.23
N ALA A 117 5.61 -5.07 -7.98
CA ALA A 117 6.78 -5.92 -7.90
C ALA A 117 6.94 -6.50 -6.48
N VAL A 118 6.99 -7.83 -6.39
CA VAL A 118 7.28 -8.54 -5.13
C VAL A 118 8.79 -8.66 -4.93
N MET A 119 9.52 -9.13 -5.95
CA MET A 119 10.95 -9.35 -5.85
C MET A 119 11.74 -8.03 -5.68
N PRO A 120 12.71 -7.95 -4.74
CA PRO A 120 13.49 -6.74 -4.49
C PRO A 120 14.12 -6.12 -5.76
N ALA A 121 14.70 -6.94 -6.63
CA ALA A 121 15.31 -6.48 -7.88
C ALA A 121 14.30 -5.86 -8.86
N LEU A 122 13.07 -6.38 -8.88
CA LEU A 122 12.00 -5.80 -9.71
C LEU A 122 11.45 -4.51 -9.10
N GLN A 123 11.40 -4.40 -7.77
CA GLN A 123 11.07 -3.15 -7.09
C GLN A 123 12.08 -2.05 -7.42
N GLU A 124 13.38 -2.38 -7.37
CA GLU A 124 14.45 -1.47 -7.72
C GLU A 124 14.39 -1.04 -9.19
N ILE A 125 14.13 -1.96 -10.13
CA ILE A 125 13.94 -1.60 -11.55
C ILE A 125 12.70 -0.72 -11.72
N ASN A 126 11.61 -1.02 -11.02
CA ASN A 126 10.39 -0.23 -11.06
C ASN A 126 10.65 1.20 -10.61
N GLN A 127 11.40 1.39 -9.52
CA GLN A 127 11.75 2.70 -9.02
C GLN A 127 12.80 3.41 -9.88
N SER A 128 13.96 2.80 -10.15
CA SER A 128 15.08 3.46 -10.82
C SER A 128 14.87 3.71 -12.32
N LYS A 129 13.99 2.94 -12.99
CA LYS A 129 13.80 3.01 -14.45
C LYS A 129 12.37 3.21 -14.91
N LEU A 130 11.41 2.48 -14.35
CA LEU A 130 10.05 2.46 -14.91
C LEU A 130 9.21 3.65 -14.43
N ILE A 131 9.29 4.01 -13.15
CA ILE A 131 8.46 5.05 -12.54
C ILE A 131 9.29 6.27 -12.11
N ARG A 132 10.52 6.09 -11.59
CA ARG A 132 11.36 7.19 -11.08
C ARG A 132 10.56 8.12 -10.17
N SER A 133 9.92 7.56 -9.14
CA SER A 133 9.03 8.32 -8.27
C SER A 133 9.75 9.51 -7.64
N THR A 134 9.03 10.62 -7.47
CA THR A 134 9.48 11.77 -6.66
C THR A 134 9.08 11.62 -5.20
N ILE A 135 7.95 10.92 -4.98
CA ILE A 135 7.43 10.58 -3.66
C ILE A 135 7.21 9.06 -3.64
N GLY A 136 7.92 8.35 -2.77
CA GLY A 136 7.63 6.97 -2.43
C GLY A 136 6.64 6.90 -1.27
N VAL A 137 5.84 5.85 -1.21
CA VAL A 137 4.99 5.56 -0.05
C VAL A 137 5.21 4.10 0.34
N LEU A 138 5.51 3.87 1.61
CA LEU A 138 5.58 2.53 2.21
C LEU A 138 4.44 2.38 3.22
N CYS A 139 3.41 1.63 2.86
CA CYS A 139 2.14 1.60 3.60
C CYS A 139 2.27 0.88 4.95
N ASN A 140 2.84 -0.32 4.94
CA ASN A 140 3.04 -1.20 6.10
C ASN A 140 4.00 -2.34 5.75
N VAL A 141 4.59 -2.93 6.79
CA VAL A 141 5.43 -4.13 6.74
C VAL A 141 4.70 -5.27 7.45
N ARG A 142 4.36 -6.33 6.71
CA ARG A 142 3.65 -7.51 7.22
C ARG A 142 4.23 -8.80 6.65
N GLU A 143 3.91 -9.94 7.27
CA GLU A 143 4.36 -11.24 6.79
C GLU A 143 3.60 -11.60 5.51
N ASP A 144 4.29 -11.55 4.39
CA ASP A 144 3.82 -12.01 3.09
C ASP A 144 5.03 -12.22 2.18
N HIS A 145 4.94 -13.13 1.22
CA HIS A 145 6.01 -13.37 0.23
C HIS A 145 7.42 -13.54 0.81
N LEU A 146 7.55 -14.20 1.97
CA LEU A 146 8.84 -14.37 2.67
C LEU A 146 9.88 -15.14 1.84
N ALA A 147 9.43 -16.01 0.93
CA ALA A 147 10.32 -16.72 0.02
C ALA A 147 11.03 -15.77 -0.96
N GLU A 148 10.35 -14.70 -1.37
CA GLU A 148 10.87 -13.71 -2.32
C GLU A 148 11.51 -12.49 -1.65
N MET A 149 10.96 -12.05 -0.51
CA MET A 149 11.36 -10.83 0.18
C MET A 149 12.38 -11.07 1.31
N GLY A 150 12.51 -12.32 1.75
CA GLY A 150 13.38 -12.73 2.84
C GLY A 150 12.59 -13.25 4.05
N PRO A 151 13.26 -14.03 4.92
CA PRO A 151 12.59 -14.85 5.92
C PRO A 151 12.00 -14.06 7.10
N THR A 152 12.42 -12.81 7.33
CA THR A 152 11.98 -12.01 8.48
C THR A 152 11.24 -10.74 8.05
N LEU A 153 10.49 -10.15 8.97
CA LEU A 153 9.82 -8.86 8.74
C LEU A 153 10.80 -7.71 8.49
N ASP A 154 12.01 -7.78 9.05
CA ASP A 154 13.08 -6.83 8.78
C ASP A 154 13.59 -6.96 7.34
N ASP A 155 13.66 -8.20 6.81
CA ASP A 155 13.99 -8.44 5.40
C ASP A 155 12.89 -7.90 4.48
N VAL A 156 11.61 -8.11 4.85
CA VAL A 156 10.47 -7.53 4.12
C VAL A 156 10.56 -6.00 4.12
N ALA A 157 10.88 -5.37 5.25
CA ALA A 157 11.07 -3.92 5.34
C ALA A 157 12.18 -3.45 4.39
N ARG A 158 13.36 -4.06 4.42
CA ARG A 158 14.50 -3.72 3.53
C ARG A 158 14.20 -4.00 2.05
N SER A 159 13.43 -5.05 1.77
CA SER A 159 12.93 -5.38 0.43
C SER A 159 12.04 -4.25 -0.11
N LEU A 160 11.05 -3.81 0.66
CA LEU A 160 10.14 -2.72 0.30
C LEU A 160 10.89 -1.39 0.10
N CYS A 161 11.94 -1.13 0.89
CA CYS A 161 12.79 0.05 0.75
C CYS A 161 13.52 0.15 -0.59
N ARG A 162 13.59 -0.93 -1.39
CA ARG A 162 14.10 -0.88 -2.78
C ARG A 162 13.23 -0.03 -3.72
N SER A 163 12.02 0.30 -3.31
CA SER A 163 11.13 1.22 -4.01
C SER A 163 11.26 2.69 -3.58
N MET A 164 12.06 3.00 -2.54
CA MET A 164 12.29 4.38 -2.11
C MET A 164 13.02 5.20 -3.19
N PRO A 165 12.63 6.46 -3.41
CA PRO A 165 13.37 7.33 -4.31
C PRO A 165 14.73 7.72 -3.76
N GLU A 166 15.69 7.93 -4.65
CA GLU A 166 16.98 8.55 -4.32
C GLU A 166 16.83 10.08 -4.36
N GLY A 167 17.29 10.79 -3.32
CA GLY A 167 17.16 12.26 -3.24
C GLY A 167 15.72 12.76 -3.14
N GLY A 168 14.76 11.87 -2.85
CA GLY A 168 13.32 12.14 -2.88
C GLY A 168 12.70 12.15 -1.48
N ILE A 169 11.38 11.97 -1.43
CA ILE A 169 10.61 11.87 -0.19
C ILE A 169 9.98 10.49 -0.11
N CYS A 170 9.95 9.88 1.08
CA CYS A 170 9.19 8.68 1.36
C CYS A 170 8.21 8.95 2.50
N VAL A 171 6.94 8.61 2.32
CA VAL A 171 5.90 8.70 3.37
C VAL A 171 5.57 7.30 3.89
N THR A 172 5.38 7.14 5.19
CA THR A 172 4.98 5.86 5.79
C THR A 172 4.14 6.04 7.04
N ALA A 173 3.22 5.11 7.30
CA ALA A 173 2.54 4.96 8.60
C ALA A 173 3.10 3.78 9.41
N GLU A 174 4.15 3.09 8.92
CA GLU A 174 4.77 1.96 9.61
C GLU A 174 5.51 2.43 10.86
N GLN A 175 5.08 1.96 12.04
CA GLN A 175 5.67 2.34 13.32
C GLN A 175 6.75 1.36 13.77
N ASP A 176 6.49 0.05 13.73
CA ASP A 176 7.34 -0.97 14.36
C ASP A 176 8.74 -1.03 13.71
N ARG A 177 8.79 -0.96 12.37
CA ARG A 177 10.06 -0.97 11.60
C ARG A 177 10.49 0.41 11.12
N PHE A 178 9.95 1.49 11.70
CA PHE A 178 10.31 2.85 11.30
C PHE A 178 11.83 3.07 11.30
N HIS A 179 12.55 2.50 12.28
CA HIS A 179 14.00 2.59 12.39
C HIS A 179 14.75 2.00 11.18
N ILE A 180 14.28 0.87 10.61
CA ILE A 180 14.88 0.26 9.41
C ILE A 180 14.58 1.11 8.18
N LEU A 181 13.34 1.60 8.06
CA LEU A 181 12.95 2.48 6.98
C LEU A 181 13.79 3.76 7.00
N GLN A 182 14.06 4.31 8.19
CA GLN A 182 14.90 5.50 8.36
C GLN A 182 16.35 5.24 7.92
N GLU A 183 16.95 4.12 8.36
CA GLU A 183 18.30 3.72 7.93
C GLU A 183 18.41 3.62 6.40
N GLU A 184 17.44 2.96 5.76
CA GLU A 184 17.43 2.79 4.30
C GLU A 184 17.15 4.11 3.57
N ALA A 185 16.34 5.01 4.14
CA ALA A 185 16.05 6.32 3.59
C ALA A 185 17.30 7.22 3.64
N ASP A 186 18.00 7.26 4.78
CA ASP A 186 19.25 8.01 4.96
C ASP A 186 20.32 7.54 3.97
N ALA A 187 20.44 6.22 3.74
CA ALA A 187 21.37 5.65 2.77
C ALA A 187 21.09 6.06 1.31
N ARG A 188 19.88 6.55 1.01
CA ARG A 188 19.44 7.00 -0.33
C ARG A 188 19.29 8.51 -0.45
N ASP A 189 19.69 9.27 0.56
CA ASP A 189 19.41 10.72 0.66
C ASP A 189 17.90 11.00 0.51
N CYS A 190 17.06 10.11 1.05
CA CYS A 190 15.62 10.17 0.96
C CYS A 190 15.05 10.68 2.27
N LYS A 191 14.20 11.72 2.21
CA LYS A 191 13.52 12.23 3.41
C LYS A 191 12.35 11.31 3.78
N LEU A 192 12.47 10.59 4.88
CA LEU A 192 11.36 9.83 5.44
C LEU A 192 10.42 10.73 6.26
N ILE A 193 9.11 10.60 6.04
CA ILE A 193 8.06 11.31 6.75
C ILE A 193 7.09 10.27 7.34
N TYR A 194 6.90 10.34 8.65
CA TYR A 194 5.90 9.54 9.35
C TYR A 194 4.52 10.20 9.23
N ALA A 195 3.55 9.46 8.73
CA ALA A 195 2.15 9.84 8.64
C ALA A 195 1.42 9.26 9.86
N ASP A 196 1.21 10.09 10.87
CA ASP A 196 0.62 9.69 12.14
C ASP A 196 -0.90 9.42 12.02
N PRO A 197 -1.36 8.16 12.20
CA PRO A 197 -2.78 7.81 12.11
C PRO A 197 -3.65 8.50 13.15
N GLU A 198 -3.10 8.87 14.31
CA GLU A 198 -3.83 9.54 15.39
C GLU A 198 -4.26 10.97 15.01
N THR A 199 -3.68 11.52 13.95
CA THR A 199 -4.13 12.79 13.38
C THR A 199 -5.45 12.68 12.62
N VAL A 200 -5.94 11.47 12.37
CA VAL A 200 -7.22 11.21 11.68
C VAL A 200 -8.28 10.85 12.73
N SER A 201 -9.31 11.69 12.83
CA SER A 201 -10.43 11.48 13.74
C SER A 201 -11.41 10.43 13.20
N ASP A 202 -12.20 9.83 14.09
CA ASP A 202 -13.26 8.90 13.69
C ASP A 202 -14.38 9.61 12.91
N GLU A 203 -14.60 10.90 13.18
CA GLU A 203 -15.52 11.74 12.41
C GLU A 203 -15.07 11.91 10.96
N GLU A 204 -13.77 12.13 10.72
CA GLU A 204 -13.22 12.16 9.37
C GLU A 204 -13.33 10.80 8.66
N LEU A 205 -13.27 9.69 9.39
CA LEU A 205 -13.51 8.36 8.81
C LEU A 205 -14.98 8.13 8.42
N ARG A 206 -15.94 8.69 9.17
CA ARG A 206 -17.38 8.56 8.85
C ARG A 206 -17.78 9.26 7.54
N GLY A 207 -16.96 10.17 7.03
CA GLY A 207 -17.19 10.81 5.73
C GLY A 207 -17.05 9.87 4.53
N PHE A 208 -16.40 8.71 4.69
CA PHE A 208 -16.26 7.72 3.62
C PHE A 208 -17.50 6.83 3.53
N SER A 209 -18.04 6.63 2.32
CA SER A 209 -19.11 5.65 2.08
C SER A 209 -18.61 4.20 2.01
N TRP A 210 -17.32 4.00 2.22
CA TRP A 210 -16.66 2.71 2.30
C TRP A 210 -15.67 2.67 3.45
N PHE A 211 -15.36 1.46 3.87
CA PHE A 211 -14.44 1.22 4.94
C PHE A 211 -12.99 1.55 4.53
N THR A 212 -12.29 2.31 5.36
CA THR A 212 -10.86 2.61 5.21
C THR A 212 -10.18 2.72 6.58
N PHE A 213 -8.86 2.73 6.58
CA PHE A 213 -8.03 2.78 7.80
C PHE A 213 -7.43 4.17 8.00
N LYS A 214 -7.23 4.59 9.26
CA LYS A 214 -6.60 5.88 9.61
C LYS A 214 -5.22 6.02 8.98
N GLU A 215 -4.44 4.95 8.97
CA GLU A 215 -3.12 4.87 8.34
C GLU A 215 -3.19 5.24 6.86
N ASN A 216 -4.18 4.73 6.13
CA ASN A 216 -4.34 4.99 4.70
C ASN A 216 -4.68 6.47 4.46
N VAL A 217 -5.57 7.04 5.29
CA VAL A 217 -6.00 8.44 5.20
C VAL A 217 -4.87 9.38 5.60
N ALA A 218 -4.14 9.09 6.68
CA ALA A 218 -2.99 9.88 7.13
C ALA A 218 -1.90 9.95 6.06
N ILE A 219 -1.60 8.82 5.40
CA ILE A 219 -0.67 8.78 4.27
C ILE A 219 -1.14 9.69 3.13
N ALA A 220 -2.41 9.56 2.72
CA ALA A 220 -2.96 10.35 1.62
C ALA A 220 -2.96 11.85 1.94
N LEU A 221 -3.30 12.23 3.17
CA LEU A 221 -3.24 13.61 3.66
C LEU A 221 -1.82 14.17 3.64
N THR A 222 -0.84 13.39 4.11
CA THR A 222 0.56 13.79 4.11
C THR A 222 1.07 14.00 2.67
N VAL A 223 0.70 13.11 1.74
CA VAL A 223 1.03 13.27 0.31
C VAL A 223 0.36 14.51 -0.29
N ALA A 224 -0.88 14.78 0.06
CA ALA A 224 -1.63 15.96 -0.39
C ALA A 224 -1.00 17.27 0.11
N GLU A 225 -0.61 17.31 1.39
CA GLU A 225 0.08 18.44 2.01
C GLU A 225 1.42 18.73 1.30
N LEU A 226 2.21 17.69 1.01
CA LEU A 226 3.46 17.84 0.26
C LEU A 226 3.27 18.49 -1.10
N LEU A 227 2.09 18.36 -1.70
CA LEU A 227 1.74 18.90 -3.01
C LEU A 227 0.89 20.18 -2.92
N GLY A 228 0.74 20.74 -1.71
CA GLY A 228 0.10 22.02 -1.48
C GLY A 228 -1.43 21.99 -1.44
N VAL A 229 -2.03 20.81 -1.29
CA VAL A 229 -3.48 20.67 -1.09
C VAL A 229 -3.79 20.78 0.40
N ASP A 230 -4.71 21.65 0.78
CA ASP A 230 -5.13 21.78 2.18
C ASP A 230 -5.93 20.55 2.64
N ARG A 231 -5.91 20.29 3.95
CA ARG A 231 -6.51 19.10 4.55
C ARG A 231 -7.99 18.92 4.21
N GLN A 232 -8.78 20.00 4.29
CA GLN A 232 -10.23 19.91 4.10
C GLN A 232 -10.56 19.57 2.65
N THR A 233 -9.89 20.25 1.71
CA THR A 233 -10.01 19.96 0.28
C THR A 233 -9.53 18.55 -0.07
N ALA A 234 -8.43 18.10 0.54
CA ALA A 234 -7.94 16.73 0.37
C ALA A 234 -8.95 15.70 0.87
N LEU A 235 -9.53 15.88 2.06
CA LEU A 235 -10.57 15.00 2.62
C LEU A 235 -11.80 14.94 1.73
N GLN A 236 -12.29 16.09 1.26
CA GLN A 236 -13.42 16.11 0.35
C GLN A 236 -13.13 15.33 -0.94
N GLY A 237 -11.96 15.55 -1.55
CA GLY A 237 -11.53 14.79 -2.73
C GLY A 237 -11.38 13.28 -2.47
N MET A 238 -11.03 12.88 -1.24
CA MET A 238 -10.98 11.49 -0.81
C MET A 238 -12.38 10.88 -0.63
N TYR A 239 -13.35 11.61 -0.07
CA TYR A 239 -14.74 11.16 0.07
C TYR A 239 -15.43 10.99 -1.28
N ASP A 240 -15.08 11.83 -2.26
CA ASP A 240 -15.63 11.76 -3.61
C ASP A 240 -14.90 10.73 -4.50
N ALA A 241 -13.84 10.09 -4.01
CA ALA A 241 -13.04 9.15 -4.79
C ALA A 241 -13.73 7.78 -4.93
N PRO A 242 -13.76 7.15 -6.11
CA PRO A 242 -14.29 5.79 -6.21
C PRO A 242 -13.49 4.78 -5.36
N PRO A 243 -14.15 3.94 -4.54
CA PRO A 243 -13.47 2.92 -3.74
C PRO A 243 -12.80 1.87 -4.62
N ASP A 244 -11.87 1.10 -4.02
CA ASP A 244 -11.31 -0.06 -4.73
C ASP A 244 -12.37 -1.15 -4.92
N PRO A 245 -12.44 -1.80 -6.11
CA PRO A 245 -13.41 -2.86 -6.33
C PRO A 245 -13.30 -3.96 -5.27
N GLY A 246 -14.38 -4.18 -4.52
CA GLY A 246 -14.44 -5.20 -3.47
C GLY A 246 -14.00 -4.73 -2.08
N VAL A 247 -13.72 -3.43 -1.88
CA VAL A 247 -13.62 -2.88 -0.52
C VAL A 247 -14.97 -3.00 0.17
N LEU A 248 -14.93 -3.31 1.47
CA LEU A 248 -16.11 -3.34 2.33
C LEU A 248 -16.79 -1.97 2.32
N SER A 249 -17.94 -1.85 1.67
CA SER A 249 -18.77 -0.65 1.67
C SER A 249 -20.04 -0.86 2.46
N VAL A 250 -20.59 0.24 3.00
CA VAL A 250 -21.95 0.24 3.53
C VAL A 250 -22.82 1.02 2.56
N GLU A 251 -23.71 0.33 1.89
CA GLU A 251 -24.70 0.92 1.00
C GLU A 251 -25.96 1.27 1.77
N ARG A 252 -26.65 2.33 1.35
CA ARG A 252 -27.85 2.82 2.02
C ARG A 252 -29.01 2.79 1.05
N TYR A 253 -30.07 2.10 1.44
CA TYR A 253 -31.24 1.92 0.59
C TYR A 253 -32.52 2.34 1.30
N ARG A 254 -33.51 2.73 0.50
CA ARG A 254 -34.91 2.74 0.89
C ARG A 254 -35.60 1.53 0.30
N THR A 255 -36.27 0.75 1.14
CA THR A 255 -37.11 -0.35 0.66
C THR A 255 -38.37 0.19 0.00
N HIS A 256 -39.10 -0.64 -0.74
CA HIS A 256 -40.40 -0.27 -1.32
C HIS A 256 -41.44 0.18 -0.28
N ASP A 257 -41.28 -0.24 0.98
CA ASP A 257 -42.13 0.16 2.12
C ASP A 257 -41.57 1.36 2.89
N ASP A 258 -40.63 2.11 2.30
CA ASP A 258 -39.97 3.30 2.87
C ASP A 258 -39.17 3.03 4.17
N LYS A 259 -38.68 1.80 4.35
CA LYS A 259 -37.74 1.45 5.44
C LYS A 259 -36.31 1.86 5.03
N ARG A 260 -35.51 2.35 5.98
CA ARG A 260 -34.10 2.69 5.76
C ARG A 260 -33.21 1.51 6.13
N LEU A 261 -32.38 1.10 5.17
CA LEU A 261 -31.52 -0.07 5.27
C LEU A 261 -30.06 0.33 5.07
N ARG A 262 -29.22 0.08 6.08
CA ARG A 262 -27.76 0.11 5.93
C ARG A 262 -27.27 -1.30 5.63
N PHE A 263 -26.65 -1.51 4.48
CA PHE A 263 -26.19 -2.83 4.04
C PHE A 263 -24.68 -2.89 3.94
N ALA A 264 -24.04 -3.79 4.70
CA ALA A 264 -22.60 -4.01 4.61
C ALA A 264 -22.27 -5.35 3.94
N ASN A 265 -21.48 -5.30 2.86
CA ASN A 265 -21.03 -6.48 2.14
C ASN A 265 -19.70 -7.03 2.69
N VAL A 266 -19.77 -7.99 3.61
CA VAL A 266 -18.61 -8.60 4.28
C VAL A 266 -18.25 -9.97 3.67
N PHE A 267 -18.75 -10.31 2.47
CA PHE A 267 -18.42 -11.58 1.82
C PHE A 267 -16.93 -11.77 1.50
N ALA A 268 -16.14 -10.68 1.51
CA ALA A 268 -14.69 -10.74 1.31
C ALA A 268 -13.94 -11.34 2.52
N ALA A 269 -14.54 -11.33 3.71
CA ALA A 269 -13.96 -11.95 4.90
C ALA A 269 -14.11 -13.48 4.81
N ASN A 270 -12.99 -14.20 4.85
CA ASN A 270 -12.95 -15.63 4.59
C ASN A 270 -12.97 -16.50 5.86
N ASP A 271 -12.82 -15.88 7.03
CA ASP A 271 -12.70 -16.52 8.34
C ASP A 271 -13.52 -15.77 9.43
N PRO A 272 -13.91 -16.47 10.52
CA PRO A 272 -14.67 -15.91 11.64
C PRO A 272 -14.09 -14.65 12.27
N GLU A 273 -12.79 -14.63 12.52
CA GLU A 273 -12.12 -13.56 13.27
C GLU A 273 -12.10 -12.26 12.46
N SER A 274 -11.70 -12.33 11.20
CA SER A 274 -11.73 -11.20 10.27
C SER A 274 -13.16 -10.69 10.04
N THR A 275 -14.14 -11.59 10.03
CA THR A 275 -15.56 -11.22 9.89
C THR A 275 -16.04 -10.42 11.10
N LEU A 276 -15.76 -10.90 12.32
CA LEU A 276 -16.10 -10.21 13.57
C LEU A 276 -15.39 -8.86 13.68
N MET A 277 -14.10 -8.82 13.36
CA MET A 277 -13.31 -7.60 13.38
C MET A 277 -13.93 -6.53 12.46
N ASN A 278 -14.25 -6.90 11.21
CA ASN A 278 -14.86 -5.99 10.25
C ASN A 278 -16.22 -5.46 10.74
N ILE A 279 -17.08 -6.32 11.28
CA ILE A 279 -18.42 -5.92 11.70
C ILE A 279 -18.39 -5.06 12.96
N ASN A 280 -17.60 -5.44 13.97
CA ASN A 280 -17.43 -4.64 15.19
C ASN A 280 -16.89 -3.25 14.86
N GLN A 281 -15.93 -3.18 13.94
CA GLN A 281 -15.39 -1.90 13.52
C GLN A 281 -16.40 -1.04 12.76
N LEU A 282 -17.26 -1.63 11.91
CA LEU A 282 -18.37 -0.90 11.28
C LEU A 282 -19.39 -0.37 12.31
N LEU A 283 -19.65 -1.14 13.37
CA LEU A 283 -20.49 -0.70 14.50
C LEU A 283 -19.84 0.44 15.28
N ASP A 284 -18.55 0.33 15.61
CA ASP A 284 -17.82 1.34 16.38
C ASP A 284 -17.73 2.69 15.63
N LEU A 285 -17.62 2.63 14.30
CA LEU A 285 -17.65 3.82 13.44
C LEU A 285 -19.05 4.42 13.27
N GLY A 286 -20.12 3.72 13.66
CA GLY A 286 -21.50 4.10 13.37
C GLY A 286 -21.86 3.98 11.88
N ALA A 287 -21.07 3.24 11.11
CA ALA A 287 -21.34 2.99 9.69
C ALA A 287 -22.53 2.02 9.53
N ILE A 288 -22.70 1.12 10.50
CA ILE A 288 -23.92 0.33 10.72
C ILE A 288 -24.33 0.47 12.19
N ASP A 289 -25.63 0.38 12.44
CA ASP A 289 -26.22 0.54 13.77
C ASP A 289 -27.02 -0.69 14.21
N ARG A 290 -27.36 -0.75 15.49
CA ARG A 290 -28.36 -1.69 15.99
C ARG A 290 -29.76 -1.09 15.79
N PRO A 291 -30.78 -1.87 15.35
CA PRO A 291 -30.78 -3.33 15.25
C PRO A 291 -29.98 -3.87 14.05
N LEU A 292 -29.11 -4.84 14.35
CA LEU A 292 -28.26 -5.53 13.40
C LEU A 292 -28.90 -6.84 12.96
N ASN A 293 -28.95 -7.10 11.65
CA ASN A 293 -29.39 -8.34 11.05
C ASN A 293 -28.24 -8.95 10.23
N VAL A 294 -28.17 -10.27 10.17
CA VAL A 294 -27.08 -10.98 9.49
C VAL A 294 -27.65 -11.89 8.42
N VAL A 295 -27.02 -11.91 7.24
CA VAL A 295 -27.26 -12.89 6.18
C VAL A 295 -26.05 -13.79 6.06
N ILE A 296 -26.23 -15.11 6.21
CA ILE A 296 -25.21 -16.12 5.96
C ILE A 296 -25.50 -16.79 4.62
N ASN A 297 -24.64 -16.60 3.62
CA ASN A 297 -24.76 -17.34 2.36
C ASN A 297 -23.94 -18.64 2.39
N CYS A 298 -24.64 -19.76 2.25
CA CYS A 298 -24.09 -21.11 2.32
C CYS A 298 -23.78 -21.69 0.93
N ARG A 299 -22.71 -22.48 0.85
CA ARG A 299 -22.28 -23.18 -0.38
C ARG A 299 -22.08 -24.70 -0.14
N PRO A 300 -22.44 -25.59 -1.10
CA PRO A 300 -22.43 -27.03 -0.84
C PRO A 300 -21.03 -27.66 -0.73
N ASP A 301 -20.02 -27.08 -1.37
CA ASP A 301 -18.62 -27.54 -1.30
C ASP A 301 -17.89 -27.01 -0.05
N ARG A 302 -18.53 -26.20 0.81
CA ARG A 302 -17.90 -25.53 1.96
C ARG A 302 -18.71 -25.63 3.26
N VAL A 303 -19.30 -26.80 3.52
CA VAL A 303 -20.16 -27.09 4.68
C VAL A 303 -19.53 -26.67 6.02
N GLU A 304 -18.25 -26.97 6.23
CA GLU A 304 -17.54 -26.59 7.48
C GLU A 304 -17.45 -25.06 7.65
N ARG A 305 -17.13 -24.33 6.58
CA ARG A 305 -17.06 -22.86 6.61
C ARG A 305 -18.43 -22.23 6.83
N ASN A 306 -19.48 -22.80 6.24
CA ASN A 306 -20.86 -22.36 6.53
C ASN A 306 -21.13 -22.46 8.04
N GLY A 307 -20.70 -23.56 8.67
CA GLY A 307 -20.83 -23.76 10.11
C GLY A 307 -20.03 -22.77 10.94
N GLN A 308 -18.80 -22.45 10.54
CA GLN A 308 -17.98 -21.42 11.19
C GLN A 308 -18.66 -20.05 11.22
N MET A 309 -19.36 -19.66 10.14
CA MET A 309 -20.16 -18.41 10.14
C MET A 309 -21.36 -18.47 11.09
N GLY A 310 -21.96 -19.65 11.29
CA GLY A 310 -23.01 -19.84 12.29
C GLY A 310 -22.50 -19.70 13.74
N GLN A 311 -21.25 -20.09 13.99
CA GLN A 311 -20.66 -20.07 15.34
C GLN A 311 -20.43 -18.66 15.90
N ILE A 312 -20.23 -17.66 15.04
CA ILE A 312 -19.96 -16.26 15.45
C ILE A 312 -21.22 -15.44 15.75
N ILE A 313 -22.42 -16.00 15.56
CA ILE A 313 -23.68 -15.30 15.80
C ILE A 313 -23.81 -14.69 17.21
N PRO A 314 -23.40 -15.36 18.31
CA PRO A 314 -23.48 -14.77 19.65
C PRO A 314 -22.64 -13.51 19.80
N ASP A 315 -21.48 -13.43 19.14
CA ASP A 315 -20.59 -12.28 19.23
C ASP A 315 -21.17 -11.07 18.48
N LEU A 316 -21.89 -11.33 17.37
CA LEU A 316 -22.56 -10.30 16.58
C LEU A 316 -23.84 -9.77 17.26
N GLN A 317 -24.53 -10.62 18.02
CA GLN A 317 -25.81 -10.33 18.67
C GLN A 317 -26.87 -9.76 17.71
N PRO A 318 -27.24 -10.45 16.62
CA PRO A 318 -28.20 -9.94 15.66
C PRO A 318 -29.66 -10.15 16.11
N GLU A 319 -30.57 -9.31 15.62
CA GLU A 319 -32.02 -9.47 15.78
C GLU A 319 -32.55 -10.67 14.96
N LYS A 320 -32.10 -10.78 13.70
CA LYS A 320 -32.39 -11.91 12.80
C LYS A 320 -31.13 -12.42 12.12
N VAL A 321 -31.11 -13.73 11.88
CA VAL A 321 -30.10 -14.41 11.06
C VAL A 321 -30.79 -15.05 9.87
N PHE A 322 -30.70 -14.43 8.70
CA PHE A 322 -31.17 -15.02 7.46
C PHE A 322 -30.11 -15.97 6.92
N VAL A 323 -30.50 -17.17 6.53
CA VAL A 323 -29.56 -18.13 5.92
C VAL A 323 -30.02 -18.42 4.50
N ILE A 324 -29.20 -18.05 3.53
CA ILE A 324 -29.45 -18.24 2.10
C ILE A 324 -28.49 -19.27 1.49
N GLY A 325 -28.74 -19.68 0.25
CA GLY A 325 -27.93 -20.69 -0.43
C GLY A 325 -28.19 -22.12 0.05
N HIS A 326 -27.27 -23.02 -0.22
CA HIS A 326 -27.46 -24.45 0.04
C HIS A 326 -26.15 -25.12 0.48
N PRO A 327 -26.16 -26.05 1.46
CA PRO A 327 -27.27 -26.39 2.36
C PRO A 327 -27.34 -25.41 3.56
N ALA A 328 -28.42 -24.64 3.69
CA ALA A 328 -28.58 -23.66 4.79
C ALA A 328 -28.43 -24.27 6.20
N LYS A 329 -28.90 -25.51 6.38
CA LYS A 329 -28.74 -26.25 7.65
C LYS A 329 -27.31 -26.32 8.16
N SER A 330 -26.30 -26.32 7.28
CA SER A 330 -24.91 -26.40 7.73
C SER A 330 -24.46 -25.18 8.54
N ALA A 331 -25.04 -24.00 8.29
CA ALA A 331 -24.83 -22.83 9.14
C ALA A 331 -25.79 -22.84 10.34
N ILE A 332 -27.08 -23.09 10.12
CA ILE A 332 -28.13 -23.06 11.16
C ILE A 332 -27.81 -24.03 12.30
N ASP A 333 -27.37 -25.25 11.98
CA ASP A 333 -27.03 -26.28 12.96
C ASP A 333 -25.74 -25.94 13.75
N ALA A 334 -24.94 -24.98 13.30
CA ALA A 334 -23.77 -24.50 14.02
C ALA A 334 -24.05 -23.26 14.88
N ILE A 335 -25.18 -22.58 14.69
CA ILE A 335 -25.61 -21.46 15.55
C ILE A 335 -25.87 -21.98 16.97
N PRO A 336 -25.30 -21.37 18.02
CA PRO A 336 -25.57 -21.78 19.40
C PRO A 336 -27.07 -21.79 19.74
N SER A 337 -27.50 -22.76 20.56
CA SER A 337 -28.92 -23.05 20.78
C SER A 337 -29.75 -21.87 21.29
N GLU A 338 -29.13 -20.99 22.07
CA GLU A 338 -29.76 -19.78 22.58
C GLU A 338 -30.09 -18.77 21.47
N TRP A 339 -29.32 -18.74 20.38
CA TRP A 339 -29.51 -17.85 19.24
C TRP A 339 -30.27 -18.48 18.07
N ARG A 340 -30.36 -19.81 17.99
CA ARG A 340 -30.93 -20.50 16.83
C ARG A 340 -32.40 -20.12 16.52
N HIS A 341 -33.13 -19.57 17.48
CA HIS A 341 -34.50 -19.06 17.29
C HIS A 341 -34.59 -17.76 16.47
N THR A 342 -33.47 -17.03 16.29
CA THR A 342 -33.41 -15.84 15.43
C THR A 342 -33.18 -16.21 13.96
N ALA A 343 -32.88 -17.47 13.67
CA ALA A 343 -32.58 -17.94 12.33
C ALA A 343 -33.85 -18.08 11.48
N VAL A 344 -33.79 -17.55 10.26
CA VAL A 344 -34.81 -17.68 9.21
C VAL A 344 -34.16 -18.43 8.04
N ASP A 345 -34.64 -19.63 7.76
CA ASP A 345 -34.14 -20.46 6.65
C ASP A 345 -34.73 -19.96 5.33
N LEU A 346 -33.93 -19.19 4.60
CA LEU A 346 -34.22 -18.73 3.25
C LEU A 346 -33.44 -19.55 2.20
N GLY A 347 -32.88 -20.70 2.62
CA GLY A 347 -32.04 -21.53 1.81
C GLY A 347 -32.77 -22.32 0.73
N GLY A 348 -31.98 -22.90 -0.17
CA GLY A 348 -32.48 -23.70 -1.28
C GLY A 348 -31.58 -23.60 -2.51
N ASP A 349 -31.45 -24.70 -3.24
CA ASP A 349 -30.59 -24.75 -4.44
C ASP A 349 -31.17 -23.91 -5.60
N LYS A 350 -32.48 -23.60 -5.56
CA LYS A 350 -33.23 -22.91 -6.62
C LYS A 350 -34.40 -22.07 -6.09
N ARG A 351 -34.28 -21.51 -4.87
CA ARG A 351 -35.32 -20.59 -4.39
C ARG A 351 -35.30 -19.35 -5.27
N ASP A 352 -36.49 -18.84 -5.58
CA ASP A 352 -36.64 -17.68 -6.43
C ASP A 352 -36.07 -16.43 -5.72
N PRO A 353 -35.20 -15.65 -6.39
CA PRO A 353 -34.56 -14.49 -5.78
C PRO A 353 -35.54 -13.43 -5.26
N GLU A 354 -36.56 -13.11 -6.05
CA GLU A 354 -37.57 -12.13 -5.64
C GLU A 354 -38.34 -12.60 -4.41
N GLU A 355 -38.67 -13.90 -4.34
CA GLU A 355 -39.38 -14.48 -3.19
C GLU A 355 -38.59 -14.34 -1.89
N PHE A 356 -37.30 -14.75 -1.87
CA PHE A 356 -36.51 -14.66 -0.64
C PHE A 356 -36.18 -13.21 -0.29
N MET A 357 -35.97 -12.34 -1.28
CA MET A 357 -35.73 -10.91 -1.04
C MET A 357 -36.94 -10.25 -0.39
N ASN A 358 -38.14 -10.51 -0.89
CA ASN A 358 -39.37 -10.00 -0.29
C ASN A 358 -39.57 -10.49 1.14
N GLU A 359 -39.28 -11.77 1.41
CA GLU A 359 -39.35 -12.32 2.77
C GLU A 359 -38.32 -11.65 3.70
N LEU A 360 -37.06 -11.54 3.26
CA LEU A 360 -35.98 -10.90 4.00
C LEU A 360 -36.33 -9.45 4.36
N LEU A 361 -36.72 -8.62 3.38
CA LEU A 361 -37.08 -7.21 3.59
C LEU A 361 -38.35 -7.05 4.44
N GLY A 362 -39.28 -7.99 4.34
CA GLY A 362 -40.49 -8.04 5.17
C GLY A 362 -40.19 -8.18 6.66
N HIS A 363 -39.12 -8.90 7.02
CA HIS A 363 -38.69 -9.09 8.40
C HIS A 363 -37.94 -7.90 9.02
N LEU A 364 -37.43 -6.97 8.20
CA LEU A 364 -36.66 -5.83 8.69
C LEU A 364 -37.57 -4.76 9.31
N GLY A 365 -37.05 -4.06 10.32
CA GLY A 365 -37.71 -2.91 10.96
C GLY A 365 -37.61 -1.63 10.11
N PRO A 366 -38.16 -0.50 10.60
CA PRO A 366 -38.13 0.79 9.89
C PRO A 366 -36.71 1.30 9.62
N GLU A 367 -35.82 1.17 10.61
CA GLU A 367 -34.38 1.40 10.47
C GLU A 367 -33.67 0.08 10.80
N SER A 368 -32.83 -0.42 9.90
CA SER A 368 -32.13 -1.70 10.12
C SER A 368 -30.77 -1.71 9.46
N SER A 369 -29.82 -2.37 10.11
CA SER A 369 -28.56 -2.73 9.48
C SER A 369 -28.60 -4.20 9.06
N LEU A 370 -28.05 -4.51 7.90
CA LEU A 370 -27.94 -5.85 7.35
C LEU A 370 -26.52 -6.11 6.92
N VAL A 371 -25.91 -7.18 7.44
CA VAL A 371 -24.55 -7.58 7.07
C VAL A 371 -24.59 -8.92 6.37
N ALA A 372 -23.96 -9.01 5.20
CA ALA A 372 -23.82 -10.26 4.46
C ALA A 372 -22.44 -10.90 4.69
N ILE A 373 -22.43 -12.14 5.17
CA ILE A 373 -21.23 -12.93 5.48
C ILE A 373 -21.26 -14.31 4.80
N GLY A 374 -20.10 -14.97 4.74
CA GLY A 374 -19.96 -16.27 4.11
C GLY A 374 -19.58 -16.16 2.64
N ASN A 375 -20.14 -17.02 1.79
CA ASN A 375 -19.71 -17.12 0.41
C ASN A 375 -20.38 -16.04 -0.47
N ILE A 376 -19.66 -15.39 -1.40
CA ILE A 376 -20.28 -14.43 -2.32
C ILE A 376 -21.11 -15.12 -3.42
N HIS A 377 -20.63 -16.23 -3.99
CA HIS A 377 -21.24 -16.83 -5.18
C HIS A 377 -22.63 -17.43 -4.96
N GLY A 378 -23.41 -17.48 -6.04
CA GLY A 378 -24.74 -18.09 -6.07
C GLY A 378 -25.80 -17.12 -5.55
N GLN A 379 -26.49 -17.48 -4.47
CA GLN A 379 -27.54 -16.63 -3.89
C GLN A 379 -27.00 -15.31 -3.32
N GLY A 380 -25.71 -15.24 -2.96
CA GLY A 380 -25.07 -14.00 -2.51
C GLY A 380 -24.91 -12.97 -3.63
N GLU A 381 -24.58 -13.38 -4.86
CA GLU A 381 -24.53 -12.49 -6.03
C GLU A 381 -25.93 -11.96 -6.35
N LEU A 382 -26.95 -12.84 -6.30
CA LEU A 382 -28.34 -12.47 -6.53
C LEU A 382 -28.88 -11.50 -5.47
N LEU A 383 -28.50 -11.69 -4.20
CA LEU A 383 -28.80 -10.75 -3.11
C LEU A 383 -28.25 -9.36 -3.43
N LEU A 384 -26.98 -9.27 -3.84
CA LEU A 384 -26.35 -7.99 -4.18
C LEU A 384 -27.02 -7.32 -5.38
N GLU A 385 -27.36 -8.10 -6.41
CA GLU A 385 -28.07 -7.58 -7.60
C GLU A 385 -29.43 -6.97 -7.22
N HIS A 386 -30.24 -7.66 -6.40
CA HIS A 386 -31.56 -7.16 -6.01
C HIS A 386 -31.49 -5.96 -5.05
N LEU A 387 -30.51 -5.94 -4.14
CA LEU A 387 -30.30 -4.78 -3.26
C LEU A 387 -29.92 -3.54 -4.08
N ALA A 388 -29.10 -3.69 -5.12
CA ALA A 388 -28.71 -2.60 -5.99
C ALA A 388 -29.87 -2.01 -6.83
N GLU A 389 -31.00 -2.72 -6.96
CA GLU A 389 -32.22 -2.19 -7.59
C GLU A 389 -33.04 -1.28 -6.67
N LEU A 390 -32.77 -1.30 -5.35
CA LEU A 390 -33.44 -0.42 -4.40
C LEU A 390 -32.99 1.04 -4.56
N PRO A 391 -33.89 2.01 -4.37
CA PRO A 391 -33.52 3.42 -4.32
C PRO A 391 -32.46 3.70 -3.25
N ALA A 392 -31.42 4.46 -3.59
CA ALA A 392 -30.42 4.90 -2.61
C ALA A 392 -31.06 5.87 -1.59
N ASP A 393 -30.68 5.74 -0.32
CA ASP A 393 -31.08 6.68 0.73
C ASP A 393 -30.03 7.78 0.92
N GLU A 394 -30.27 8.96 0.36
CA GLU A 394 -29.37 10.13 0.43
C GLU A 394 -29.60 11.01 1.68
N THR A 395 -30.45 10.59 2.62
CA THR A 395 -30.74 11.39 3.80
C THR A 395 -29.54 11.43 4.75
N PRO A 396 -29.05 12.61 5.18
CA PRO A 396 -27.92 12.69 6.11
C PRO A 396 -28.20 11.96 7.42
N ASP A 397 -27.16 11.43 8.05
CA ASP A 397 -27.27 10.89 9.40
C ASP A 397 -27.51 12.05 10.38
N GLU A 398 -28.52 11.91 11.23
CA GLU A 398 -28.68 12.84 12.35
C GLU A 398 -27.45 12.66 13.25
N VAL A 399 -26.61 13.69 13.34
CA VAL A 399 -25.49 13.72 14.26
C VAL A 399 -26.06 13.56 15.67
N LEU A 400 -25.81 12.40 16.30
CA LEU A 400 -26.15 12.15 17.69
C LEU A 400 -25.26 13.04 18.58
N ASP A 401 -25.67 14.29 18.79
CA ASP A 401 -25.09 15.19 19.79
C ASP A 401 -25.38 14.65 21.20
N GLY A 402 -24.51 13.76 21.66
CA GLY A 402 -24.51 13.21 23.02
C GLY A 402 -23.78 14.12 24.01
N ALA A 403 -24.37 15.27 24.38
CA ALA A 403 -24.01 15.99 25.60
C ALA A 403 -25.27 16.52 26.29
N PRO A 404 -25.58 16.12 27.54
CA PRO A 404 -26.81 16.54 28.19
C PRO A 404 -26.69 17.98 28.71
N GLY A 405 -27.55 18.86 28.20
CA GLY A 405 -28.06 20.01 28.93
C GLY A 405 -27.40 21.37 28.61
N ARG A 406 -27.93 22.06 27.60
CA ARG A 406 -28.17 23.50 27.72
C ARG A 406 -29.60 23.81 27.31
N GLN A 407 -30.42 24.09 28.32
CA GLN A 407 -31.72 24.73 28.14
C GLN A 407 -31.53 26.03 27.36
N SER A 408 -32.22 26.15 26.23
CA SER A 408 -32.33 27.36 25.45
C SER A 408 -33.10 28.42 26.25
N ALA A 409 -32.41 29.49 26.64
CA ALA A 409 -33.06 30.71 27.08
C ALA A 409 -33.56 31.51 25.85
N PRO A 410 -34.70 32.22 25.94
CA PRO A 410 -35.35 32.82 24.78
C PRO A 410 -34.62 34.09 24.30
N ALA A 411 -34.65 34.29 22.98
CA ALA A 411 -34.07 35.43 22.28
C ALA A 411 -34.65 36.79 22.73
N PRO A 412 -33.85 37.88 22.75
CA PRO A 412 -34.38 39.22 22.67
C PRO A 412 -34.47 39.70 21.22
N ALA A 413 -35.62 40.29 20.91
CA ALA A 413 -35.94 40.99 19.69
C ALA A 413 -35.00 42.17 19.41
N GLY A 414 -34.76 42.45 18.13
CA GLY A 414 -33.69 43.31 17.66
C GLY A 414 -33.90 44.82 17.76
N THR A 415 -32.87 45.57 17.37
CA THR A 415 -32.94 46.89 16.73
C THR A 415 -31.59 47.22 16.08
N ALA A 416 -31.61 47.75 14.85
CA ALA A 416 -30.46 48.21 14.05
C ALA A 416 -30.00 49.64 14.46
N PRO A 417 -29.11 50.36 13.74
CA PRO A 417 -27.91 50.02 12.94
C PRO A 417 -26.63 50.75 13.45
N ALA A 418 -25.50 50.56 12.75
CA ALA A 418 -24.15 51.10 13.01
C ALA A 418 -24.02 52.64 13.10
N PRO A 419 -22.86 53.13 13.63
CA PRO A 419 -22.10 54.12 12.87
C PRO A 419 -20.58 53.87 12.81
N GLU A 420 -19.95 54.58 11.88
CA GLU A 420 -18.56 54.54 11.42
C GLU A 420 -17.50 55.06 12.43
N ALA A 421 -16.28 54.53 12.24
CA ALA A 421 -14.94 55.12 12.34
C ALA A 421 -14.53 56.03 13.53
N ALA A 422 -13.45 55.64 14.22
CA ALA A 422 -12.40 56.55 14.66
C ALA A 422 -11.07 55.81 14.94
N ASP A 423 -10.01 56.43 14.43
CA ASP A 423 -8.58 56.15 14.53
C ASP A 423 -8.04 56.57 15.92
N ALA A 424 -7.16 55.78 16.54
CA ALA A 424 -6.21 56.24 17.59
C ALA A 424 -5.23 55.14 18.01
N THR A 425 -3.97 55.36 17.64
CA THR A 425 -2.73 54.85 18.25
C THR A 425 -2.64 55.13 19.75
N ASP A 426 -1.96 54.29 20.54
CA ASP A 426 -0.61 54.50 21.13
C ASP A 426 -0.20 53.28 22.01
N PRO A 427 0.93 53.26 22.74
CA PRO A 427 2.11 52.44 22.45
C PRO A 427 2.44 51.46 23.61
N ASP A 428 3.69 50.98 23.62
CA ASP A 428 4.37 50.25 24.71
C ASP A 428 4.36 48.70 24.64
N GLY A 429 5.46 48.19 24.07
CA GLY A 429 6.46 47.50 24.91
C GLY A 429 6.17 46.06 25.35
N ASN A 430 6.50 45.12 24.45
CA ASN A 430 6.89 43.70 24.60
C ASN A 430 7.52 43.24 25.96
N PRO A 431 7.80 41.94 26.22
CA PRO A 431 7.30 40.66 25.66
C PRO A 431 6.92 39.59 26.72
N THR A 432 6.13 38.57 26.35
CA THR A 432 6.31 37.21 26.89
C THR A 432 6.20 36.19 25.78
N GLY A 433 7.30 35.47 25.54
CA GLY A 433 7.44 34.51 24.45
C GLY A 433 6.83 33.14 24.74
N ASN A 434 6.54 32.43 23.66
CA ASN A 434 6.43 30.98 23.63
C ASN A 434 7.05 30.49 22.30
N PRO A 435 7.78 29.37 22.27
CA PRO A 435 8.67 29.05 21.16
C PRO A 435 8.02 28.19 20.05
N ALA A 436 8.48 28.48 18.83
CA ALA A 436 8.72 27.57 17.70
C ALA A 436 7.50 26.87 17.06
N GLY A 437 6.87 27.57 16.12
CA GLY A 437 6.31 26.95 14.92
C GLY A 437 7.42 26.67 13.90
N THR A 438 7.47 25.44 13.39
CA THR A 438 8.32 25.02 12.28
C THR A 438 7.84 25.69 10.98
N PRO A 439 8.70 26.26 10.13
CA PRO A 439 8.26 26.82 8.86
C PRO A 439 8.01 25.69 7.85
N SER A 440 6.79 25.63 7.31
CA SER A 440 6.47 24.84 6.11
C SER A 440 7.20 25.47 4.92
N VAL A 441 8.29 24.80 4.49
CA VAL A 441 8.96 25.09 3.23
C VAL A 441 8.33 24.15 2.20
N ALA A 442 7.55 24.70 1.28
CA ALA A 442 7.07 23.97 0.12
C ALA A 442 8.28 23.40 -0.64
N LEU A 443 8.42 22.07 -0.63
CA LEU A 443 9.52 21.33 -1.26
C LEU A 443 9.37 21.20 -2.78
N PHE A 444 8.25 21.67 -3.33
CA PHE A 444 7.94 21.65 -4.75
C PHE A 444 7.66 23.09 -5.25
N PRO A 445 8.17 23.47 -6.44
CA PRO A 445 7.77 24.73 -7.04
C PRO A 445 6.25 24.74 -7.27
N PRO A 446 5.56 25.88 -7.05
CA PRO A 446 4.12 25.96 -7.26
C PRO A 446 3.77 25.59 -8.71
N VAL A 447 2.84 24.65 -8.88
CA VAL A 447 2.27 24.29 -10.19
C VAL A 447 1.54 25.52 -10.75
N PRO A 448 1.91 26.03 -11.95
CA PRO A 448 1.26 27.21 -12.50
C PRO A 448 -0.16 26.87 -12.96
N SER A 449 -1.16 27.44 -12.29
CA SER A 449 -2.57 27.36 -12.65
C SER A 449 -2.83 28.10 -13.96
N GLN A 450 -2.92 27.38 -15.07
CA GLN A 450 -3.37 27.95 -16.35
C GLN A 450 -4.90 28.00 -16.39
N ARG A 451 -5.49 29.19 -16.20
CA ARG A 451 -6.87 29.47 -16.60
C ARG A 451 -7.00 29.36 -18.11
N GLN A 452 -7.52 28.25 -18.61
CA GLN A 452 -7.94 28.15 -20.01
C GLN A 452 -9.31 28.80 -20.20
N GLN A 453 -9.33 29.85 -21.02
CA GLN A 453 -10.53 30.48 -21.56
C GLN A 453 -11.21 29.52 -22.54
N SER A 454 -12.52 29.32 -22.39
CA SER A 454 -13.35 28.47 -23.23
C SER A 454 -13.47 29.03 -24.67
N PRO A 455 -13.39 28.20 -25.73
CA PRO A 455 -13.79 28.63 -27.07
C PRO A 455 -15.30 28.42 -27.31
N GLN A 456 -15.97 29.47 -27.81
CA GLN A 456 -17.35 29.42 -28.32
C GLN A 456 -17.48 28.54 -29.59
N PRO A 457 -18.66 27.95 -29.86
CA PRO A 457 -18.88 27.05 -31.00
C PRO A 457 -19.37 27.79 -32.26
N GLN A 458 -18.94 27.34 -33.45
CA GLN A 458 -19.52 27.71 -34.75
C GLN A 458 -19.55 26.51 -35.74
N PRO A 459 -20.42 26.53 -36.77
CA PRO A 459 -21.36 25.43 -37.05
C PRO A 459 -21.01 24.48 -38.21
N GLN A 460 -21.77 23.38 -38.25
CA GLN A 460 -21.77 22.29 -39.23
C GLN A 460 -21.90 22.73 -40.70
N GLN A 461 -21.21 22.02 -41.60
CA GLN A 461 -21.66 21.82 -42.99
C GLN A 461 -21.44 20.37 -43.44
N ALA A 462 -22.51 19.81 -44.00
CA ALA A 462 -22.61 18.46 -44.55
C ALA A 462 -22.30 18.45 -46.05
N SER A 463 -21.73 17.34 -46.53
CA SER A 463 -21.88 16.92 -47.94
C SER A 463 -21.49 15.45 -48.12
N HIS A 464 -22.48 14.61 -48.45
CA HIS A 464 -22.32 13.31 -49.11
C HIS A 464 -22.11 13.50 -50.63
N PRO A 465 -21.51 12.52 -51.33
CA PRO A 465 -22.36 11.65 -52.18
C PRO A 465 -21.94 10.17 -52.32
N GLN A 466 -22.96 9.31 -52.22
CA GLN A 466 -23.35 8.13 -53.03
C GLN A 466 -22.34 7.07 -53.54
N GLN A 467 -22.65 5.82 -53.18
CA GLN A 467 -22.19 4.53 -53.74
C GLN A 467 -22.75 4.22 -55.14
N PRO A 468 -22.21 3.18 -55.81
CA PRO A 468 -23.04 2.18 -56.48
C PRO A 468 -22.81 0.74 -55.97
N ARG A 469 -23.86 -0.07 -56.15
CA ARG A 469 -24.14 -1.45 -55.70
C ARG A 469 -23.44 -2.57 -56.50
N GLN A 470 -23.55 -3.79 -55.92
CA GLN A 470 -23.48 -5.18 -56.46
C GLN A 470 -22.20 -5.93 -56.01
N GLU A 471 -22.21 -7.18 -55.52
CA GLU A 471 -23.15 -8.31 -55.65
C GLU A 471 -22.85 -9.37 -54.56
N GLN A 472 -23.87 -10.13 -54.13
CA GLN A 472 -23.74 -11.28 -53.23
C GLN A 472 -23.15 -12.50 -53.95
N GLN A 473 -22.02 -13.03 -53.46
CA GLN A 473 -21.63 -14.42 -53.68
C GLN A 473 -21.04 -15.04 -52.41
N SER A 474 -21.71 -16.09 -51.95
CA SER A 474 -21.29 -17.05 -50.93
C SER A 474 -20.01 -17.79 -51.31
N ARG A 475 -19.00 -17.84 -50.42
CA ARG A 475 -17.93 -18.85 -50.44
C ARG A 475 -17.24 -19.05 -49.07
N GLN A 476 -17.59 -20.19 -48.48
CA GLN A 476 -16.83 -21.12 -47.62
C GLN A 476 -15.51 -20.67 -46.96
N GLN A 477 -15.46 -20.81 -45.63
CA GLN A 477 -14.27 -20.78 -44.78
C GLN A 477 -13.25 -21.87 -45.16
N PRO A 478 -11.94 -21.58 -45.22
CA PRO A 478 -10.92 -22.62 -45.35
C PRO A 478 -10.64 -23.32 -44.01
N ARG A 479 -10.59 -24.66 -44.07
CA ARG A 479 -10.12 -25.54 -43.00
C ARG A 479 -8.61 -25.35 -42.79
N HIS A 480 -8.21 -25.11 -41.54
CA HIS A 480 -6.82 -25.17 -41.10
C HIS A 480 -6.48 -26.61 -40.71
N ASP A 481 -6.03 -27.40 -41.68
CA ASP A 481 -5.17 -28.55 -41.42
C ASP A 481 -3.88 -28.34 -42.22
N GLU A 482 -2.75 -28.74 -41.63
CA GLU A 482 -1.36 -28.55 -42.07
C GLU A 482 -0.69 -27.25 -41.59
N THR A 483 -0.29 -27.24 -40.32
CA THR A 483 0.89 -26.48 -39.88
C THR A 483 1.89 -27.45 -39.28
N LEU A 484 3.04 -27.56 -39.93
CA LEU A 484 4.20 -28.35 -39.53
C LEU A 484 4.55 -28.13 -38.05
N ALA A 485 4.65 -29.22 -37.29
CA ALA A 485 5.06 -29.21 -35.90
C ALA A 485 6.53 -28.78 -35.78
N LEU A 486 6.76 -27.52 -35.38
CA LEU A 486 8.06 -27.07 -34.89
C LEU A 486 8.25 -27.61 -33.45
N PRO A 487 9.39 -28.23 -33.12
CA PRO A 487 9.64 -28.72 -31.77
C PRO A 487 9.62 -27.55 -30.78
N ARG A 488 8.68 -27.62 -29.83
CA ARG A 488 8.56 -26.68 -28.71
C ARG A 488 9.82 -26.74 -27.85
N TYR A 489 10.66 -25.72 -27.95
CA TYR A 489 11.70 -25.49 -26.95
C TYR A 489 11.03 -25.03 -25.66
N THR A 490 11.06 -25.91 -24.65
CA THR A 490 10.55 -25.63 -23.31
C THR A 490 11.79 -25.59 -22.42
N PRO A 491 12.28 -24.43 -21.96
CA PRO A 491 13.40 -24.41 -21.04
C PRO A 491 12.95 -25.07 -19.73
N HIS A 492 13.52 -26.23 -19.43
CA HIS A 492 13.41 -26.85 -18.12
C HIS A 492 14.33 -26.07 -17.19
N ILE A 493 13.74 -25.22 -16.35
CA ILE A 493 14.43 -24.59 -15.23
C ILE A 493 14.34 -25.60 -14.09
N ASP A 494 15.46 -26.23 -13.76
CA ASP A 494 15.57 -27.09 -12.59
C ASP A 494 15.66 -26.18 -11.34
N PRO A 495 14.65 -26.19 -10.46
CA PRO A 495 14.64 -25.33 -9.27
C PRO A 495 15.72 -25.69 -8.24
N TYR A 496 16.45 -26.79 -8.44
CA TYR A 496 17.58 -27.21 -7.61
C TYR A 496 18.92 -27.05 -8.32
N GLN A 497 18.97 -26.36 -9.47
CA GLN A 497 20.23 -26.12 -10.16
C GLN A 497 21.11 -25.18 -9.31
N PRO A 498 22.29 -25.61 -8.85
CA PRO A 498 23.20 -24.77 -8.10
C PRO A 498 23.70 -23.61 -8.95
N TYR A 499 24.01 -22.48 -8.32
CA TYR A 499 24.45 -21.28 -9.00
C TYR A 499 25.84 -21.48 -9.64
N PRO A 500 26.23 -20.67 -10.65
CA PRO A 500 27.59 -20.72 -11.18
C PRO A 500 28.63 -20.56 -10.06
N GLU A 501 29.76 -21.29 -10.10
CA GLU A 501 30.81 -21.26 -9.07
C GLU A 501 31.29 -19.83 -8.71
N ALA A 502 31.28 -18.91 -9.67
CA ALA A 502 31.64 -17.51 -9.45
C ALA A 502 30.65 -16.73 -8.55
N TYR A 503 29.40 -17.20 -8.46
CA TYR A 503 28.36 -16.69 -7.56
C TYR A 503 28.49 -17.35 -6.18
N GLU A 504 28.66 -18.67 -6.11
CA GLU A 504 28.80 -19.37 -4.82
C GLU A 504 30.10 -19.02 -4.09
N ALA A 505 31.22 -18.86 -4.80
CA ALA A 505 32.50 -18.48 -4.21
C ALA A 505 32.49 -17.05 -3.61
N ARG A 506 31.53 -16.21 -3.99
CA ARG A 506 31.39 -14.84 -3.47
C ARG A 506 30.62 -14.78 -2.13
N TYR A 507 29.87 -15.84 -1.80
CA TYR A 507 28.98 -15.86 -0.63
C TYR A 507 29.18 -17.08 0.30
N GLN A 508 30.14 -17.97 0.01
CA GLN A 508 30.56 -18.97 0.99
C GLN A 508 31.30 -18.28 2.16
N GLN A 509 30.71 -18.39 3.35
CA GLN A 509 31.42 -18.09 4.60
C GLN A 509 32.66 -19.00 4.70
N PRO A 510 33.84 -18.49 5.13
CA PRO A 510 34.95 -19.38 5.44
C PRO A 510 34.51 -20.36 6.55
N PRO A 511 34.94 -21.64 6.49
CA PRO A 511 34.53 -22.63 7.47
C PRO A 511 34.94 -22.18 8.88
N ARG A 512 33.98 -22.21 9.81
CA ARG A 512 34.24 -21.98 11.24
C ARG A 512 35.29 -23.00 11.71
N PRO A 513 36.32 -22.58 12.49
CA PRO A 513 37.27 -23.53 13.06
C PRO A 513 36.53 -24.50 13.99
N GLN A 514 36.72 -25.80 13.77
CA GLN A 514 36.21 -26.86 14.64
C GLN A 514 36.88 -26.74 16.02
N PRO A 515 36.16 -26.96 17.13
CA PRO A 515 36.76 -26.93 18.46
C PRO A 515 37.70 -28.13 18.65
N HIS A 516 38.97 -27.85 18.93
CA HIS A 516 39.93 -28.86 19.33
C HIS A 516 39.54 -29.51 20.67
N PRO A 517 39.67 -30.84 20.83
CA PRO A 517 39.46 -31.50 22.11
C PRO A 517 40.62 -31.19 23.09
N HIS A 518 40.25 -30.86 24.33
CA HIS A 518 41.19 -30.72 25.44
C HIS A 518 41.97 -32.01 25.70
N HIS A 519 43.30 -31.96 25.53
CA HIS A 519 44.23 -32.93 26.11
C HIS A 519 45.09 -32.24 27.18
N GLN A 520 45.11 -32.85 28.36
CA GLN A 520 45.92 -32.50 29.54
C GLN A 520 47.43 -32.65 29.30
N PRO A 521 48.29 -31.97 30.08
CA PRO A 521 49.72 -31.88 29.83
C PRO A 521 50.51 -33.04 30.44
N GLN A 522 51.44 -33.63 29.66
CA GLN A 522 52.55 -34.44 30.20
C GLN A 522 53.86 -34.17 29.43
N SER A 523 54.77 -33.49 30.13
CA SER A 523 56.21 -33.74 30.32
C SER A 523 57.14 -34.29 29.21
N HIS A 524 58.35 -33.70 29.19
CA HIS A 524 59.65 -34.17 28.65
C HIS A 524 59.83 -34.10 27.12
N ALA A 525 60.99 -33.78 26.53
CA ALA A 525 62.30 -33.26 26.94
C ALA A 525 63.10 -32.96 25.64
N GLN A 526 64.09 -32.04 25.71
CA GLN A 526 65.34 -31.97 24.91
C GLN A 526 65.23 -31.99 23.36
N SER A 527 65.78 -31.04 22.59
CA SER A 527 67.22 -30.78 22.48
C SER A 527 67.50 -29.72 21.39
N HIS A 528 68.53 -28.89 21.61
CA HIS A 528 69.56 -28.32 20.72
C HIS A 528 69.19 -27.94 19.25
N ALA A 529 69.65 -26.83 18.65
CA ALA A 529 70.93 -26.15 18.81
C ALA A 529 70.94 -24.71 18.19
N GLN A 530 71.66 -23.81 18.88
CA GLN A 530 72.71 -22.87 18.43
C GLN A 530 72.52 -22.12 17.08
N SER A 531 72.67 -20.79 17.03
CA SER A 531 73.97 -20.13 17.25
C SER A 531 73.85 -18.59 17.33
N HIS A 532 74.53 -18.01 18.32
CA HIS A 532 74.98 -16.60 18.36
C HIS A 532 76.42 -16.53 17.79
N PRO A 533 76.94 -15.32 17.50
CA PRO A 533 77.83 -14.74 18.50
C PRO A 533 77.62 -13.24 18.78
N GLN A 534 78.01 -12.90 20.01
CA GLN A 534 78.06 -11.60 20.66
C GLN A 534 79.13 -10.67 20.06
N ASN A 535 78.97 -9.37 20.27
CA ASN A 535 80.08 -8.55 20.74
C ASN A 535 79.62 -7.47 21.73
N GLN A 536 80.49 -7.23 22.72
CA GLN A 536 80.27 -6.54 23.99
C GLN A 536 80.57 -5.03 23.89
N HIS A 537 79.82 -4.19 24.62
CA HIS A 537 80.31 -3.29 25.69
C HIS A 537 79.28 -2.20 26.08
N GLU A 538 78.95 -2.18 27.38
CA GLU A 538 78.25 -1.17 28.20
C GLU A 538 79.08 0.13 28.42
N PRO A 539 78.64 1.15 29.20
CA PRO A 539 77.27 1.65 29.50
C PRO A 539 77.18 3.20 29.40
N SER A 540 75.98 3.81 29.37
CA SER A 540 75.69 5.05 30.13
C SER A 540 74.27 5.60 29.95
N HIS A 541 73.77 6.13 31.07
CA HIS A 541 72.50 6.81 31.33
C HIS A 541 72.12 7.94 30.36
N ARG A 542 70.84 8.03 29.95
CA ARG A 542 69.83 9.01 30.43
C ARG A 542 68.53 8.97 29.60
N SER A 543 67.46 9.32 30.31
CA SER A 543 66.02 9.51 30.04
C SER A 543 65.55 10.00 28.66
N PRO A 544 64.24 9.83 28.34
CA PRO A 544 63.72 9.77 26.97
C PRO A 544 63.38 11.14 26.40
N GLU A 545 63.82 11.40 25.17
CA GLU A 545 63.32 12.50 24.34
C GLU A 545 62.64 11.93 23.09
N THR A 546 61.40 12.37 22.91
CA THR A 546 60.51 12.15 21.76
C THR A 546 61.10 12.77 20.49
N PRO A 547 61.07 12.08 19.33
CA PRO A 547 61.23 12.77 18.05
C PRO A 547 59.96 12.66 17.16
N ALA A 548 59.38 13.85 16.94
CA ALA A 548 58.79 14.37 15.71
C ALA A 548 58.10 13.41 14.71
N GLU A 549 56.78 13.59 14.59
CA GLU A 549 55.94 13.11 13.48
C GLU A 549 56.41 13.65 12.11
N GLN A 550 56.41 12.76 11.11
CA GLN A 550 56.46 13.10 9.69
C GLN A 550 55.13 13.75 9.25
N PRO A 551 55.13 14.71 8.31
CA PRO A 551 53.89 15.29 7.81
C PRO A 551 53.07 14.25 7.01
N PRO A 552 51.73 14.24 7.13
CA PRO A 552 50.91 13.28 6.41
C PRO A 552 50.92 13.53 4.90
N ALA A 553 50.98 12.45 4.13
CA ALA A 553 50.92 12.47 2.68
C ALA A 553 49.58 13.05 2.17
N ALA A 554 49.62 13.79 1.06
CA ALA A 554 48.45 14.38 0.41
C ALA A 554 47.38 13.33 0.04
N PRO A 555 46.07 13.69 0.04
CA PRO A 555 44.98 12.72 -0.08
C PRO A 555 44.92 12.11 -1.49
N ARG A 556 44.81 10.78 -1.57
CA ARG A 556 44.49 10.06 -2.81
C ARG A 556 43.03 10.29 -3.21
N VAL A 557 42.81 10.54 -4.50
CA VAL A 557 41.46 10.58 -5.11
C VAL A 557 40.93 9.14 -5.25
N ARG A 558 39.75 8.88 -4.70
CA ARG A 558 39.09 7.56 -4.58
C ARG A 558 38.42 7.12 -5.89
N GLY A 559 38.55 5.84 -6.25
CA GLY A 559 37.88 5.24 -7.41
C GLY A 559 36.44 4.81 -7.12
N LEU A 560 35.58 4.78 -8.15
CA LEU A 560 34.12 4.59 -8.09
C LEU A 560 33.62 3.25 -7.48
N PHE A 561 34.51 2.30 -7.15
CA PHE A 561 34.15 0.96 -6.66
C PHE A 561 35.08 0.42 -5.56
N GLU A 562 35.69 1.31 -4.77
CA GLU A 562 36.45 0.91 -3.56
C GLU A 562 35.53 0.86 -2.32
N PRO A 563 35.32 -0.30 -1.68
CA PRO A 563 34.55 -0.40 -0.45
C PRO A 563 35.29 0.21 0.75
N VAL A 564 34.53 0.78 1.69
CA VAL A 564 35.03 1.31 2.96
C VAL A 564 35.26 0.15 3.93
N LEU A 565 36.48 0.01 4.46
CA LEU A 565 36.77 -0.88 5.58
C LEU A 565 36.28 -0.21 6.88
N PRO A 566 35.55 -0.90 7.77
CA PRO A 566 35.28 -0.39 9.10
C PRO A 566 36.59 -0.26 9.90
N PRO A 567 36.71 0.69 10.85
CA PRO A 567 37.88 0.75 11.71
C PRO A 567 37.98 -0.54 12.54
N ALA A 568 39.19 -1.08 12.67
CA ALA A 568 39.44 -2.24 13.52
C ALA A 568 39.03 -1.94 14.98
N PRO A 569 38.42 -2.89 15.71
CA PRO A 569 38.16 -2.71 17.13
C PRO A 569 39.50 -2.52 17.87
N ALA A 570 39.54 -1.58 18.81
CA ALA A 570 40.69 -1.34 19.65
C ALA A 570 41.00 -2.59 20.48
N GLU A 571 42.28 -2.99 20.53
CA GLU A 571 42.75 -4.05 21.42
C GLU A 571 42.50 -3.63 22.89
N GLU A 572 41.68 -4.39 23.61
CA GLU A 572 41.49 -4.22 25.05
C GLU A 572 42.72 -4.73 25.82
N ASP A 573 43.29 -3.83 26.61
CA ASP A 573 44.41 -4.02 27.54
C ASP A 573 44.04 -5.03 28.64
N PRO A 574 44.75 -6.16 28.81
CA PRO A 574 44.42 -7.19 29.78
C PRO A 574 44.94 -6.81 31.18
N ALA A 575 44.42 -5.72 31.75
CA ALA A 575 44.74 -5.31 33.11
C ALA A 575 43.60 -4.51 33.76
N ARG A 576 42.49 -5.19 34.07
CA ARG A 576 41.52 -4.82 35.12
C ARG A 576 40.54 -5.96 35.40
N GLN A 577 40.99 -6.93 36.19
CA GLN A 577 40.11 -7.78 36.98
C GLN A 577 39.79 -7.04 38.28
N GLU A 578 38.51 -6.92 38.68
CA GLU A 578 38.09 -6.86 40.09
C GLU A 578 36.56 -7.05 40.27
N HIS A 579 36.22 -8.14 40.99
CA HIS A 579 35.06 -8.51 41.84
C HIS A 579 33.56 -8.25 41.49
N PRO A 580 32.67 -9.24 41.79
CA PRO A 580 31.21 -9.09 41.70
C PRO A 580 30.58 -8.62 43.03
N ALA A 581 29.58 -7.75 42.96
CA ALA A 581 28.75 -7.35 44.09
C ALA A 581 27.29 -7.81 43.89
N GLN A 582 26.75 -8.45 44.93
CA GLN A 582 25.36 -8.84 45.14
C GLN A 582 24.53 -7.66 45.66
N GLN A 583 23.21 -7.69 45.38
CA GLN A 583 22.05 -7.24 46.21
C GLN A 583 20.87 -6.89 45.28
N GLU A 584 19.58 -6.94 45.61
CA GLU A 584 18.69 -7.65 46.56
C GLU A 584 17.29 -7.04 46.27
N TYR A 585 16.21 -7.83 46.30
CA TYR A 585 14.82 -7.35 46.17
C TYR A 585 14.18 -7.14 47.57
N PRO A 586 13.31 -6.13 47.78
CA PRO A 586 12.26 -6.16 48.81
C PRO A 586 10.86 -6.30 48.14
N GLY A 587 9.84 -7.00 48.65
CA GLY A 587 9.48 -7.45 49.99
C GLY A 587 8.02 -7.02 50.27
N GLU A 588 7.07 -7.96 50.26
CA GLU A 588 5.66 -7.79 50.71
C GLU A 588 5.55 -7.57 52.23
N PRO A 589 4.41 -7.07 52.74
CA PRO A 589 3.47 -7.92 53.49
C PRO A 589 1.97 -7.49 53.32
N ARG A 590 0.90 -8.23 53.61
CA ARG A 590 0.66 -9.43 54.44
C ARG A 590 -0.69 -10.04 54.07
#